data_AF-A0A3M5NK13-F1
#
_entry.id   AF-A0A3M5NK13-F1
#
_cell.length_a   1.000
_cell.length_b   1.000
_cell.length_c   1.000
_cell.angle_alpha   90.00
_cell.angle_beta   90.00
_cell.angle_gamma   90.00
#
_symmetry.space_group_name_H-M   'P 1'
#
loop_
_entity.id
_entity.type
_entity.pdbx_description
1 polymer ?
#
loop_
_entity_poly.entity_id
_entity_poly.type
_entity_poly.pdbx_seq_one_letter_code
_entity_poly.pdbx_strand_id
1 'polypeptide(L)'
;MLYTQHSKHKNNDNCLNHLSRFIRLQVEQPMMLFASSRQDRLKWTRPELMLIFGSSLSMFAILGIVASLLARESDDAAQTAARAAANIVQLIDADVMHNAELYDSSLQGMISAWQRPDLQDLSPELRQLVLFDRSTAASFKGDLVLLDNKGAILADSLSVIPRNDNFSDRSYFKDHKADPSLGLHVSAP
;
A
#
# COMPACT_ATOMS: atom_id res chain seq x y z
N MET A 1 1.33 66.38 -3.56
CA MET A 1 1.66 67.38 -2.52
C MET A 1 3.12 67.14 -2.14
N LEU A 2 3.98 68.13 -2.41
CA LEU A 2 5.45 68.13 -2.23
C LEU A 2 5.89 68.51 -0.80
N TYR A 3 7.20 68.40 -0.55
CA TYR A 3 8.06 68.83 0.59
C TYR A 3 8.43 67.71 1.60
N THR A 4 9.69 67.22 1.76
CA THR A 4 11.05 67.80 1.94
C THR A 4 11.15 68.82 3.08
N GLN A 5 11.71 68.45 4.25
CA GLN A 5 13.13 68.50 4.68
C GLN A 5 13.47 69.80 5.44
N HIS A 6 14.35 69.63 6.43
CA HIS A 6 15.33 70.61 6.94
C HIS A 6 15.02 71.39 8.24
N SER A 7 15.69 71.00 9.34
CA SER A 7 16.13 71.87 10.45
C SER A 7 16.94 71.03 11.46
N LYS A 8 18.06 71.41 12.06
CA LYS A 8 19.09 72.45 11.85
C LYS A 8 20.20 72.14 12.85
N HIS A 9 21.43 72.11 12.37
CA HIS A 9 22.70 72.11 13.08
C HIS A 9 22.80 73.28 14.08
N LYS A 10 22.99 73.04 15.40
CA LYS A 10 23.79 73.89 16.33
C LYS A 10 23.78 73.35 17.79
N ASN A 11 24.68 72.45 18.19
CA ASN A 11 25.06 72.30 19.61
C ASN A 11 26.31 71.41 19.88
N ASN A 12 27.42 71.59 19.13
CA ASN A 12 28.58 70.67 19.19
C ASN A 12 29.74 71.07 20.12
N ASP A 13 29.70 72.21 20.83
CA ASP A 13 30.91 72.71 21.50
C ASP A 13 30.94 72.54 23.03
N ASN A 14 29.82 72.16 23.66
CA ASN A 14 29.73 72.05 25.12
C ASN A 14 29.96 70.63 25.66
N CYS A 15 29.89 69.60 24.79
CA CYS A 15 30.03 68.20 25.21
C CYS A 15 31.51 67.76 25.33
N LEU A 16 32.41 68.35 24.53
CA LEU A 16 33.83 67.97 24.47
C LEU A 16 34.64 68.42 25.71
N ASN A 17 34.26 69.53 26.36
CA ASN A 17 34.94 70.01 27.57
C ASN A 17 34.53 69.25 28.85
N HIS A 18 33.38 68.57 28.84
CA HIS A 18 32.94 67.76 29.99
C HIS A 18 33.66 66.41 30.04
N LEU A 19 34.01 65.84 28.88
CA LEU A 19 34.65 64.53 28.76
C LEU A 19 36.12 64.55 29.23
N SER A 20 36.85 65.64 29.03
CA SER A 20 38.25 65.75 29.44
C SER A 20 38.44 65.89 30.96
N ARG A 21 37.44 66.42 31.67
CA ARG A 21 37.46 66.58 33.15
C ARG A 21 37.13 65.28 33.87
N PHE A 22 36.30 64.42 33.28
CA PHE A 22 35.96 63.10 33.84
C PHE A 22 37.14 62.13 33.80
N ILE A 23 37.97 62.18 32.76
CA ILE A 23 39.11 61.25 32.60
C ILE A 23 40.24 61.55 33.60
N ARG A 24 40.40 62.81 34.05
CA ARG A 24 41.52 63.21 34.93
C ARG A 24 41.31 62.93 36.43
N LEU A 25 40.08 62.64 36.89
CA LEU A 25 39.77 62.62 38.33
C LEU A 25 39.62 61.23 38.95
N GLN A 26 39.77 60.14 38.21
CA GLN A 26 39.59 58.78 38.76
C GLN A 26 40.84 57.90 38.75
N VAL A 27 42.02 58.53 38.62
CA VAL A 27 43.35 57.86 38.60
C VAL A 27 44.02 57.80 39.99
N GLU A 28 43.43 58.31 41.08
CA GLU A 28 43.98 58.11 42.44
C GLU A 28 43.01 57.37 43.38
N GLN A 29 43.43 56.19 43.84
CA GLN A 29 42.69 55.25 44.70
C GLN A 29 42.77 55.62 46.19
N PRO A 30 41.83 55.12 47.04
CA PRO A 30 42.22 53.98 47.87
C PRO A 30 41.10 52.94 48.14
N MET A 31 41.50 51.67 48.11
CA MET A 31 41.12 50.59 49.03
C MET A 31 39.92 50.84 49.99
N MET A 32 38.76 50.23 49.73
CA MET A 32 37.97 49.51 50.74
C MET A 32 36.82 48.69 50.11
N LEU A 33 37.00 47.36 50.18
CA LEU A 33 35.99 46.35 50.53
C LEU A 33 34.55 46.53 50.01
N PHE A 34 34.26 45.92 48.86
CA PHE A 34 32.95 45.32 48.62
C PHE A 34 33.09 43.80 48.51
N ALA A 35 32.17 43.15 49.21
CA ALA A 35 32.22 41.75 49.58
C ALA A 35 31.95 40.80 48.41
N SER A 36 32.74 39.72 48.42
CA SER A 36 32.47 38.39 47.89
C SER A 36 31.90 38.29 46.47
N SER A 37 32.81 38.27 45.50
CA SER A 37 32.66 37.41 44.33
C SER A 37 32.67 35.94 44.78
N ARG A 38 31.53 35.27 44.68
CA ARG A 38 31.49 33.81 44.58
C ARG A 38 31.09 33.44 43.15
N GLN A 39 31.97 33.78 42.22
CA GLN A 39 31.99 33.10 40.93
C GLN A 39 32.59 31.73 41.25
N ASP A 40 31.75 30.71 41.38
CA ASP A 40 32.20 29.34 41.45
C ASP A 40 32.95 29.06 40.15
N ARG A 41 34.28 29.21 40.21
CA ARG A 41 35.20 28.71 39.19
C ARG A 41 35.09 27.19 39.26
N LEU A 42 34.07 26.66 38.61
CA LEU A 42 34.01 25.31 38.12
C LEU A 42 35.25 25.16 37.23
N LYS A 43 36.32 24.69 37.86
CA LYS A 43 37.57 24.30 37.20
C LYS A 43 37.24 23.09 36.35
N TRP A 44 36.73 23.33 35.14
CA TRP A 44 36.53 22.27 34.16
C TRP A 44 37.90 21.87 33.63
N THR A 45 38.42 20.84 34.28
CA THR A 45 39.58 20.08 33.86
C THR A 45 39.39 19.66 32.39
N ARG A 46 40.29 20.17 31.53
CA ARG A 46 40.56 19.72 30.15
C ARG A 46 39.49 20.13 29.10
N PRO A 47 39.67 21.28 28.40
CA PRO A 47 38.79 21.68 27.30
C PRO A 47 38.70 20.64 26.17
N GLU A 48 39.73 19.81 26.00
CA GLU A 48 39.73 18.69 25.05
C GLU A 48 38.68 17.62 25.38
N LEU A 49 38.47 17.30 26.65
CA LEU A 49 37.45 16.34 27.05
C LEU A 49 36.05 16.87 26.74
N MET A 50 35.82 18.17 26.92
CA MET A 50 34.52 18.78 26.66
C MET A 50 34.15 18.74 25.17
N LEU A 51 35.13 18.91 24.27
CA LEU A 51 34.94 18.75 22.82
C LEU A 51 34.69 17.29 22.43
N ILE A 52 35.42 16.34 23.03
CA ILE A 52 35.25 14.90 22.79
C ILE A 52 33.86 14.44 23.26
N PHE A 53 33.45 14.81 24.47
CA PHE A 53 32.13 14.47 25.00
C PHE A 53 31.01 15.11 24.18
N GLY A 54 31.16 16.36 23.75
CA GLY A 54 30.17 17.03 22.90
C GLY A 54 30.02 16.38 21.52
N SER A 55 31.14 16.09 20.85
CA SER A 55 31.13 15.42 19.53
C SER A 55 30.59 13.99 19.63
N SER A 56 30.99 13.25 20.67
CA SER A 56 30.50 11.89 20.93
C SER A 56 29.00 11.88 21.20
N LEU A 57 28.49 12.81 22.02
CA LEU A 57 27.06 12.94 22.30
C LEU A 57 26.25 13.25 21.02
N SER A 58 26.75 14.14 20.17
CA SER A 58 26.11 14.47 18.89
C SER A 58 26.05 13.25 17.95
N MET A 59 27.13 12.47 17.88
CA MET A 59 27.17 11.23 17.09
C MET A 59 26.13 10.22 17.57
N PHE A 60 26.07 9.98 18.90
CA PHE A 60 25.08 9.07 19.47
C PHE A 60 23.64 9.54 19.27
N ALA A 61 23.39 10.85 19.33
CA ALA A 61 22.07 11.42 19.06
C ALA A 61 21.62 11.16 17.62
N ILE A 62 22.50 11.39 16.63
CA ILE A 62 22.19 11.11 15.22
C ILE A 62 21.93 9.62 15.01
N LEU A 63 22.79 8.75 15.54
CA LEU A 63 22.61 7.30 15.44
C LEU A 63 21.29 6.84 16.08
N GLY A 64 20.93 7.40 17.24
CA GLY A 64 19.66 7.11 17.89
C GLY A 64 18.45 7.56 17.07
N ILE A 65 18.51 8.74 16.44
CA ILE A 65 17.45 9.23 15.55
C ILE A 65 17.33 8.33 14.31
N VAL A 66 18.45 8.01 13.66
CA VAL A 66 18.47 7.13 12.49
C VAL A 66 17.97 5.73 12.84
N ALA A 67 18.42 5.16 13.96
CA ALA A 67 17.94 3.86 14.42
C ALA A 67 16.46 3.87 14.78
N SER A 68 15.96 4.95 15.39
CA SER A 68 14.53 5.14 15.67
C SER A 68 13.70 5.28 14.40
N LEU A 69 14.21 6.02 13.40
CA LEU A 69 13.57 6.13 12.08
C LEU A 69 13.54 4.78 11.38
N LEU A 70 14.65 4.03 11.38
CA LEU A 70 14.72 2.69 10.79
C LEU A 70 13.82 1.68 11.51
N ALA A 71 13.72 1.76 12.85
CA ALA A 71 12.83 0.89 13.63
C ALA A 71 11.36 1.22 13.36
N ARG A 72 11.02 2.51 13.28
CA ARG A 72 9.67 2.97 12.90
C ARG A 72 9.33 2.56 11.48
N GLU A 73 10.27 2.72 10.54
CA GLU A 73 10.10 2.33 9.15
C GLU A 73 10.04 0.81 9.01
N SER A 74 10.75 0.03 9.82
CA SER A 74 10.61 -1.43 9.83
C SER A 74 9.29 -1.89 10.43
N ASP A 75 8.80 -1.23 11.48
CA ASP A 75 7.48 -1.52 12.08
C ASP A 75 6.35 -1.08 11.16
N ASP A 76 6.48 0.07 10.49
CA ASP A 76 5.53 0.56 9.49
C ASP A 76 5.61 -0.27 8.22
N ALA A 77 6.78 -0.74 7.78
CA ALA A 77 6.92 -1.66 6.64
C ALA A 77 6.33 -3.04 6.97
N ALA A 78 6.52 -3.54 8.20
CA ALA A 78 5.92 -4.79 8.65
C ALA A 78 4.39 -4.67 8.82
N GLN A 79 3.89 -3.54 9.35
CA GLN A 79 2.46 -3.29 9.47
C GLN A 79 1.80 -2.95 8.14
N THR A 80 2.49 -2.28 7.22
CA THR A 80 2.01 -1.98 5.87
C THR A 80 2.03 -3.25 5.02
N ALA A 81 3.03 -4.13 5.17
CA ALA A 81 3.04 -5.45 4.56
C ALA A 81 1.97 -6.37 5.17
N ALA A 82 1.73 -6.33 6.48
CA ALA A 82 0.66 -7.09 7.13
C ALA A 82 -0.74 -6.61 6.73
N ARG A 83 -0.94 -5.29 6.60
CA ARG A 83 -2.20 -4.69 6.11
C ARG A 83 -2.40 -4.94 4.61
N ALA A 84 -1.33 -4.93 3.81
CA ALA A 84 -1.38 -5.31 2.39
C ALA A 84 -1.68 -6.80 2.21
N ALA A 85 -1.09 -7.69 3.02
CA ALA A 85 -1.36 -9.13 2.98
C ALA A 85 -2.79 -9.47 3.43
N ALA A 86 -3.33 -8.78 4.44
CA ALA A 86 -4.73 -8.93 4.85
C ALA A 86 -5.71 -8.50 3.74
N ASN A 87 -5.36 -7.48 2.96
CA ASN A 87 -6.15 -7.02 1.80
C ASN A 87 -6.01 -7.92 0.56
N ILE A 88 -4.91 -8.66 0.41
CA ILE A 88 -4.74 -9.64 -0.68
C ILE A 88 -5.63 -10.87 -0.46
N VAL A 89 -5.83 -11.32 0.78
CA VAL A 89 -6.73 -12.43 1.08
C VAL A 89 -8.19 -12.05 0.76
N GLN A 90 -8.61 -10.81 1.04
CA GLN A 90 -9.94 -10.33 0.63
C GLN A 90 -10.10 -10.17 -0.89
N LEU A 91 -9.00 -9.97 -1.63
CA LEU A 91 -9.03 -9.87 -3.09
C LEU A 91 -9.07 -11.26 -3.77
N ILE A 92 -8.47 -12.28 -3.16
CA ILE A 92 -8.47 -13.66 -3.68
C ILE A 92 -9.81 -14.36 -3.37
N ASP A 93 -10.38 -14.14 -2.19
CA ASP A 93 -11.65 -14.77 -1.81
C ASP A 93 -12.82 -14.23 -2.66
N ALA A 94 -12.79 -12.94 -2.99
CA ALA A 94 -13.73 -12.32 -3.92
C ALA A 94 -13.54 -12.81 -5.37
N ASP A 95 -12.31 -13.06 -5.82
CA ASP A 95 -12.03 -13.54 -7.18
C ASP A 95 -12.47 -15.01 -7.36
N VAL A 96 -12.23 -15.88 -6.39
CA VAL A 96 -12.65 -17.29 -6.47
C VAL A 96 -14.17 -17.44 -6.37
N MET A 97 -14.82 -16.76 -5.43
CA MET A 97 -16.28 -16.85 -5.28
C MET A 97 -17.00 -16.25 -6.49
N HIS A 98 -16.56 -15.08 -6.95
CA HIS A 98 -17.17 -14.43 -8.11
C HIS A 98 -16.97 -15.25 -9.39
N ASN A 99 -15.79 -15.84 -9.59
CA ASN A 99 -15.55 -16.69 -10.77
C ASN A 99 -16.35 -18.00 -10.71
N ALA A 100 -16.51 -18.60 -9.52
CA ALA A 100 -17.35 -19.80 -9.36
C ALA A 100 -18.83 -19.51 -9.64
N GLU A 101 -19.36 -18.39 -9.14
CA GLU A 101 -20.72 -17.92 -9.43
C GLU A 101 -20.90 -17.61 -10.92
N LEU A 102 -19.90 -16.99 -11.55
CA LEU A 102 -19.92 -16.74 -12.99
C LEU A 102 -19.91 -18.04 -13.80
N TYR A 103 -19.17 -19.06 -13.36
CA TYR A 103 -19.17 -20.38 -13.99
C TYR A 103 -20.51 -21.09 -13.83
N ASP A 104 -21.07 -21.13 -12.62
CA ASP A 104 -22.38 -21.76 -12.37
C ASP A 104 -23.49 -21.08 -13.19
N SER A 105 -23.55 -19.74 -13.18
CA SER A 105 -24.54 -18.99 -13.97
C SER A 105 -24.41 -19.25 -15.47
N SER A 106 -23.18 -19.34 -15.97
CA SER A 106 -22.91 -19.66 -17.38
C SER A 106 -23.33 -21.08 -17.75
N LEU A 107 -23.06 -22.07 -16.88
CA LEU A 107 -23.46 -23.47 -17.09
C LEU A 107 -24.97 -23.65 -17.02
N GLN A 108 -25.64 -22.99 -16.07
CA GLN A 108 -27.10 -23.00 -15.98
C GLN A 108 -27.75 -22.36 -17.21
N GLY A 109 -27.16 -21.28 -17.74
CA GLY A 109 -27.58 -20.67 -19.00
C GLY A 109 -27.48 -21.64 -20.17
N MET A 110 -26.39 -22.42 -20.25
CA MET A 110 -26.19 -23.44 -21.28
C MET A 110 -27.19 -24.59 -21.18
N ILE A 111 -27.43 -25.12 -19.98
CA ILE A 111 -28.43 -26.17 -19.74
C ILE A 111 -29.82 -25.67 -20.14
N SER A 112 -30.15 -24.43 -19.76
CA SER A 112 -31.43 -23.79 -20.11
C SER A 112 -31.57 -23.57 -21.62
N ALA A 113 -30.49 -23.21 -22.32
CA ALA A 113 -30.48 -23.10 -23.77
C ALA A 113 -30.68 -24.48 -24.42
N TRP A 114 -29.98 -25.52 -23.97
CA TRP A 114 -30.12 -26.88 -24.49
C TRP A 114 -31.53 -27.45 -24.34
N GLN A 115 -32.23 -27.11 -23.26
CA GLN A 115 -33.61 -27.55 -23.04
C GLN A 115 -34.63 -26.91 -24.00
N ARG A 116 -34.25 -25.88 -24.77
CA ARG A 116 -35.16 -25.26 -25.74
C ARG A 116 -35.32 -26.13 -26.99
N PRO A 117 -36.56 -26.46 -27.38
CA PRO A 117 -36.81 -27.27 -28.57
C PRO A 117 -36.31 -26.59 -29.86
N ASP A 118 -36.43 -25.26 -29.95
CA ASP A 118 -36.02 -24.47 -31.13
C ASP A 118 -34.51 -24.61 -31.46
N LEU A 119 -33.68 -24.94 -30.47
CA LEU A 119 -32.24 -25.13 -30.64
C LEU A 119 -31.89 -26.50 -31.24
N GLN A 120 -32.79 -27.48 -31.13
CA GLN A 120 -32.60 -28.80 -31.74
C GLN A 120 -32.80 -28.76 -33.26
N ASP A 121 -33.59 -27.81 -33.76
CA ASP A 121 -33.87 -27.64 -35.19
C ASP A 121 -32.78 -26.83 -35.93
N LEU A 122 -31.84 -26.20 -35.20
CA LEU A 122 -30.73 -25.46 -35.80
C LEU A 122 -29.70 -26.40 -36.42
N SER A 123 -28.96 -25.89 -37.43
CA SER A 123 -27.80 -26.59 -37.97
C SER A 123 -26.75 -26.83 -36.87
N PRO A 124 -25.95 -27.90 -36.95
CA PRO A 124 -24.93 -28.21 -35.94
C PRO A 124 -23.99 -27.04 -35.64
N GLU A 125 -23.61 -26.26 -36.65
CA GLU A 125 -22.72 -25.11 -36.54
C GLU A 125 -23.36 -23.97 -35.75
N LEU A 126 -24.63 -23.65 -36.07
CA LEU A 126 -25.38 -22.61 -35.36
C LEU A 126 -25.71 -23.01 -33.93
N ARG A 127 -26.03 -24.29 -33.71
CA ARG A 127 -26.26 -24.83 -32.38
C ARG A 127 -24.99 -24.74 -31.53
N GLN A 128 -23.83 -25.11 -32.08
CA GLN A 128 -22.55 -24.97 -31.40
C GLN A 128 -22.27 -23.51 -31.06
N LEU A 129 -22.49 -22.57 -32.01
CA LEU A 129 -22.26 -21.15 -31.78
C LEU A 129 -23.17 -20.58 -30.68
N VAL A 130 -24.44 -21.00 -30.61
CA VAL A 130 -25.38 -20.53 -29.59
C VAL A 130 -25.11 -21.16 -28.23
N LEU A 131 -24.77 -22.46 -28.18
CA LEU A 131 -24.44 -23.14 -26.93
C LEU A 131 -23.10 -22.67 -26.35
N PHE A 132 -22.12 -22.41 -27.21
CA PHE A 132 -20.76 -22.02 -26.85
C PHE A 132 -20.45 -20.62 -27.36
N ASP A 133 -21.34 -19.65 -27.14
CA ASP A 133 -21.08 -18.27 -27.51
C ASP A 133 -19.72 -17.82 -26.93
N ARG A 134 -19.02 -16.93 -27.65
CA ARG A 134 -17.69 -16.46 -27.29
C ARG A 134 -17.62 -15.93 -25.86
N SER A 135 -18.71 -15.36 -25.32
CA SER A 135 -18.76 -14.88 -23.94
C SER A 135 -18.66 -16.02 -22.91
N THR A 136 -19.41 -17.10 -23.12
CA THR A 136 -19.39 -18.30 -22.28
C THR A 136 -18.09 -19.09 -22.48
N ALA A 137 -17.72 -19.37 -23.73
CA ALA A 137 -16.53 -20.14 -24.05
C ALA A 137 -15.22 -19.43 -23.65
N ALA A 138 -15.13 -18.10 -23.75
CA ALA A 138 -13.92 -17.36 -23.37
C ALA A 138 -13.67 -17.33 -21.84
N SER A 139 -14.72 -17.51 -21.04
CA SER A 139 -14.60 -17.56 -19.58
C SER A 139 -14.01 -18.89 -19.11
N PHE A 140 -14.27 -19.99 -19.85
CA PHE A 140 -13.71 -21.30 -19.56
C PHE A 140 -12.29 -21.44 -20.13
N LYS A 141 -11.33 -21.78 -19.27
CA LYS A 141 -9.93 -22.04 -19.64
C LYS A 141 -9.68 -23.51 -20.04
N GLY A 142 -10.69 -24.20 -20.55
CA GLY A 142 -10.67 -25.64 -20.86
C GLY A 142 -11.68 -26.05 -21.93
N ASP A 143 -11.76 -27.34 -22.23
CA ASP A 143 -12.80 -27.88 -23.11
C ASP A 143 -14.13 -27.98 -22.37
N LEU A 144 -15.23 -27.78 -23.10
CA LEU A 144 -16.57 -27.83 -22.53
C LEU A 144 -17.42 -28.79 -23.37
N VAL A 145 -17.99 -29.77 -22.69
CA VAL A 145 -18.76 -30.84 -23.32
C VAL A 145 -20.10 -30.98 -22.62
N LEU A 146 -21.15 -31.12 -23.42
CA LEU A 146 -22.47 -31.50 -22.94
C LEU A 146 -22.58 -33.02 -23.03
N LEU A 147 -23.01 -33.68 -21.97
CA LEU A 147 -23.12 -35.13 -21.89
C LEU A 147 -24.57 -35.59 -21.85
N ASP A 148 -24.85 -36.77 -22.39
CA ASP A 148 -26.12 -37.46 -22.21
C ASP A 148 -26.18 -38.23 -20.87
N ASN A 149 -27.33 -38.85 -20.58
CA ASN A 149 -27.53 -39.67 -19.39
C ASN A 149 -26.69 -40.97 -19.32
N LYS A 150 -25.98 -41.29 -20.41
CA LYS A 150 -25.02 -42.39 -20.54
C LYS A 150 -23.57 -41.90 -20.58
N GLY A 151 -23.33 -40.60 -20.43
CA GLY A 151 -21.99 -39.99 -20.42
C GLY A 151 -21.38 -39.81 -21.81
N ALA A 152 -22.14 -39.95 -22.90
CA ALA A 152 -21.66 -39.67 -24.26
C ALA A 152 -21.75 -38.17 -24.57
N ILE A 153 -20.80 -37.64 -25.35
CA ILE A 153 -20.82 -36.22 -25.73
C ILE A 153 -21.95 -35.94 -26.74
N LEU A 154 -22.82 -35.00 -26.39
CA LEU A 154 -23.87 -34.44 -27.24
C LEU A 154 -23.41 -33.17 -27.98
N ALA A 155 -22.58 -32.35 -27.33
CA ALA A 155 -22.03 -31.12 -27.90
C ALA A 155 -20.63 -30.86 -27.35
N ASP A 156 -19.74 -30.33 -28.19
CA ASP A 156 -18.34 -30.06 -27.85
C ASP A 156 -17.98 -28.63 -28.25
N SER A 157 -17.34 -27.88 -27.36
CA SER A 157 -16.89 -26.51 -27.67
C SER A 157 -15.75 -26.48 -28.69
N LEU A 158 -14.97 -27.56 -28.80
CA LEU A 158 -13.81 -27.63 -29.69
C LEU A 158 -14.16 -28.13 -31.10
N SER A 159 -15.34 -28.73 -31.30
CA SER A 159 -15.70 -29.36 -32.58
C SER A 159 -17.20 -29.33 -32.84
N VAL A 160 -17.59 -28.96 -34.07
CA VAL A 160 -18.98 -29.01 -34.55
C VAL A 160 -19.51 -30.44 -34.51
N ILE A 161 -18.65 -31.41 -34.82
CA ILE A 161 -18.95 -32.84 -34.73
C ILE A 161 -18.37 -33.33 -33.40
N PRO A 162 -19.20 -33.72 -32.42
CA PRO A 162 -18.72 -34.17 -31.12
C PRO A 162 -17.75 -35.34 -31.24
N ARG A 163 -16.71 -35.34 -30.41
CA ARG A 163 -15.80 -36.49 -30.28
C ARG A 163 -16.58 -37.70 -29.76
N ASN A 164 -16.15 -38.91 -30.17
CA ASN A 164 -16.75 -40.15 -29.70
C ASN A 164 -16.09 -40.63 -28.39
N ASP A 165 -16.06 -39.75 -27.39
CA ASP A 165 -15.58 -40.05 -26.05
C ASP A 165 -16.76 -40.27 -25.09
N ASN A 166 -16.52 -40.99 -23.99
CA ASN A 166 -17.53 -41.25 -22.97
C ASN A 166 -16.95 -40.98 -21.58
N PHE A 167 -17.71 -40.29 -20.75
CA PHE A 167 -17.33 -39.83 -19.41
C PHE A 167 -18.13 -40.51 -18.29
N SER A 168 -18.83 -41.61 -18.58
CA SER A 168 -19.66 -42.33 -17.61
C SER A 168 -18.88 -42.97 -16.46
N ASP A 169 -17.59 -43.18 -16.65
CA ASP A 169 -16.67 -43.73 -15.67
C ASP A 169 -16.21 -42.68 -14.63
N ARG A 170 -16.34 -41.39 -14.97
CA ARG A 170 -15.86 -40.27 -14.15
C ARG A 170 -16.69 -40.08 -12.88
N SER A 171 -16.02 -39.74 -11.78
CA SER A 171 -16.66 -39.52 -10.48
C SER A 171 -17.69 -38.40 -10.56
N TYR A 172 -17.31 -37.24 -11.10
CA TYR A 172 -18.22 -36.10 -11.25
C TYR A 172 -19.48 -36.43 -12.06
N PHE A 173 -19.42 -37.35 -13.03
CA PHE A 173 -20.59 -37.77 -13.78
C PHE A 173 -21.50 -38.68 -12.94
N LYS A 174 -20.90 -39.65 -12.23
CA LYS A 174 -21.63 -40.56 -11.34
C LYS A 174 -22.33 -39.80 -10.22
N ASP A 175 -21.69 -38.80 -9.65
CA ASP A 175 -22.22 -37.97 -8.58
C ASP A 175 -23.48 -37.21 -9.05
N HIS A 176 -23.40 -36.46 -10.15
CA HIS A 176 -24.57 -35.76 -10.73
C HIS A 176 -25.66 -36.71 -11.24
N LYS A 177 -25.30 -37.92 -11.68
CA LYS A 177 -26.27 -38.94 -12.08
C LYS A 177 -27.02 -39.53 -10.87
N ALA A 178 -26.34 -39.67 -9.73
CA ALA A 178 -26.92 -40.18 -8.51
C ALA A 178 -27.83 -39.14 -7.82
N ASP A 179 -27.43 -37.86 -7.86
CA ASP A 179 -28.19 -36.75 -7.29
C ASP A 179 -28.27 -35.56 -8.27
N PRO A 180 -29.42 -35.41 -8.97
CA PRO A 180 -29.66 -34.30 -9.88
C PRO A 180 -29.79 -32.92 -9.20
N SER A 181 -29.87 -32.88 -7.86
CA SER A 181 -29.95 -31.62 -7.10
C SER A 181 -28.58 -31.05 -6.72
N LEU A 182 -27.50 -31.77 -7.03
CA LEU A 182 -26.14 -31.28 -6.87
C LEU A 182 -25.92 -30.03 -7.74
N GLY A 183 -25.42 -28.97 -7.11
CA GLY A 183 -24.91 -27.79 -7.81
C GLY A 183 -23.54 -28.04 -8.43
N LEU A 184 -22.85 -26.96 -8.81
CA LEU A 184 -21.52 -27.04 -9.40
C LEU A 184 -20.54 -27.88 -8.54
N HIS A 185 -20.02 -28.96 -9.12
CA HIS A 185 -19.02 -29.83 -8.49
C HIS A 185 -17.67 -29.71 -9.22
N VAL A 186 -16.60 -29.51 -8.44
CA VAL A 186 -15.22 -29.43 -8.92
C VAL A 186 -14.43 -30.61 -8.35
N SER A 187 -13.90 -31.48 -9.22
CA SER A 187 -13.06 -32.61 -8.82
C SER A 187 -11.57 -32.27 -8.83
N ALA A 188 -10.76 -33.08 -8.15
CA ALA A 188 -9.31 -33.03 -8.28
C ALA A 188 -8.88 -33.27 -9.75
N PRO A 189 -7.72 -32.70 -10.18
CA PRO A 189 -7.19 -32.86 -11.54
C PRO A 189 -6.83 -34.32 -11.88
#